data_AF-A0A3M7HKT6-F1
#
_entry.id   AF-A0A3M7HKT6-F1
#
_cell.length_a   1.000
_cell.length_b   1.000
_cell.length_c   1.000
_cell.angle_alpha   90.00
_cell.angle_beta   90.00
_cell.angle_gamma   90.00
#
_symmetry.space_group_name_H-M   'P 1'
#
loop_
_entity.id
_entity.type
_entity.pdbx_description
1 polymer ?
#
loop_
_entity_poly.entity_id
_entity_poly.type
_entity_poly.pdbx_seq_one_letter_code
_entity_poly.pdbx_strand_id
1 'polypeptide(L)' 'ALKTTFVNIHDLVAAKQQGKTPQRFPTRKALRDYIVATNKWFSKEVAKQNGFLRVLLIEVWG' A
#
# COMPACT_ATOMS: atom_id res chain seq x y z
N ALA A 1 -10.70 5.55 -18.32
CA ALA A 1 -9.89 6.41 -17.43
C ALA A 1 -9.29 5.56 -16.31
N LEU A 2 -7.97 5.64 -16.08
CA LEU A 2 -7.32 5.00 -14.93
C LEU A 2 -7.74 5.74 -13.66
N LYS A 3 -8.34 5.01 -12.69
CA LYS A 3 -8.70 5.59 -11.39
C LYS A 3 -7.55 5.38 -10.41
N THR A 4 -6.90 6.46 -10.01
CA THR A 4 -5.92 6.42 -8.92
C THR A 4 -6.59 5.90 -7.65
N THR A 5 -6.03 4.85 -7.06
CA THR A 5 -6.54 4.25 -5.82
C THR A 5 -5.44 4.27 -4.77
N PHE A 6 -5.76 4.73 -3.56
CA PHE A 6 -4.83 4.71 -2.43
C PHE A 6 -5.12 3.48 -1.56
N VAL A 7 -4.13 2.61 -1.39
CA VAL A 7 -4.24 1.36 -0.61
C VAL A 7 -2.94 1.15 0.18
N ASN A 8 -3.04 0.58 1.38
CA ASN A 8 -1.85 0.15 2.11
C ASN A 8 -1.33 -1.20 1.57
N ILE A 9 -0.02 -1.33 1.36
CA ILE A 9 0.58 -2.54 0.76
C ILE A 9 0.38 -3.78 1.64
N HIS A 10 0.47 -3.68 2.97
CA HIS A 10 0.22 -4.82 3.87
C HIS A 10 -1.22 -5.32 3.73
N ASP A 11 -2.18 -4.39 3.70
CA ASP A 11 -3.59 -4.73 3.57
C ASP A 11 -3.91 -5.30 2.17
N LEU A 12 -3.22 -4.83 1.13
CA LEU A 12 -3.32 -5.40 -0.22
C LEU A 12 -2.84 -6.86 -0.24
N VAL A 13 -1.68 -7.15 0.35
CA VAL A 13 -1.13 -8.50 0.40
C VAL A 13 -2.02 -9.42 1.23
N ALA A 14 -2.44 -8.98 2.41
CA ALA A 14 -3.32 -9.75 3.29
C ALA A 14 -4.68 -10.02 2.63
N ALA A 15 -5.28 -9.01 1.97
CA ALA A 15 -6.53 -9.17 1.25
C ALA A 15 -6.40 -10.18 0.10
N LYS A 16 -5.30 -10.13 -0.66
CA LYS A 16 -5.01 -11.11 -1.71
C LYS A 16 -4.90 -12.54 -1.17
N GLN A 17 -4.19 -12.74 -0.06
CA GLN A 17 -4.05 -14.05 0.58
C GLN A 17 -5.39 -14.59 1.11
N GLN A 18 -6.28 -13.69 1.55
CA GLN A 18 -7.59 -14.05 2.11
C GLN A 18 -8.72 -14.10 1.06
N GLY A 19 -8.44 -13.80 -0.22
CA GLY A 19 -9.48 -13.66 -1.25
C GLY A 19 -10.43 -12.48 -1.02
N LYS A 20 -10.00 -11.46 -0.28
CA LYS A 20 -10.78 -10.25 0.04
C LYS A 20 -10.35 -9.06 -0.79
N THR A 21 -11.16 -8.01 -0.76
CA THR A 21 -10.80 -6.70 -1.30
C THR A 21 -10.09 -5.86 -0.23
N PRO A 22 -8.98 -5.19 -0.55
CA PRO A 22 -8.30 -4.33 0.40
C PRO A 22 -9.07 -3.04 0.61
N GLN A 23 -8.90 -2.43 1.79
CA GLN A 23 -9.45 -1.12 2.08
C GLN A 23 -8.86 -0.07 1.13
N ARG A 24 -9.75 0.70 0.50
CA ARG A 24 -9.39 1.81 -0.38
C ARG A 24 -9.60 3.12 0.35
N PHE A 25 -8.68 4.05 0.14
CA PHE A 25 -8.74 5.37 0.71
C PHE A 25 -9.03 6.40 -0.39
N PRO A 26 -9.88 7.39 -0.12
CA PRO A 26 -10.23 8.40 -1.13
C PRO A 26 -9.09 9.39 -1.37
N THR A 27 -8.16 9.56 -0.43
CA THR A 27 -7.05 10.51 -0.53
C THR A 27 -5.75 9.95 0.06
N ARG A 28 -4.61 10.51 -0.36
CA ARG A 28 -3.29 10.23 0.25
C ARG A 28 -3.26 10.55 1.75
N LYS A 29 -3.94 11.63 2.17
CA LYS A 29 -4.03 12.02 3.58
C LYS A 29 -4.76 10.95 4.40
N ALA A 30 -5.91 10.46 3.92
CA ALA A 30 -6.66 9.41 4.61
C ALA A 30 -5.85 8.11 4.77
N LEU A 31 -5.12 7.73 3.71
CA LEU A 31 -4.18 6.59 3.79
C LEU A 31 -3.06 6.83 4.82
N ARG A 32 -2.48 8.05 4.85
CA ARG A 32 -1.44 8.40 5.84
C ARG A 32 -1.97 8.33 7.26
N ASP A 33 -3.12 8.96 7.52
CA ASP A 33 -3.72 9.01 8.85
C ASP A 33 -4.01 7.59 9.35
N TYR A 34 -4.50 6.70 8.48
CA TYR A 34 -4.65 5.27 8.76
C TYR A 34 -3.33 4.55 9.09
N ILE A 35 -2.27 4.77 8.30
CA ILE A 35 -0.95 4.17 8.54
C ILE A 35 -0.41 4.57 9.91
N VAL A 36 -0.51 5.86 10.25
CA VAL A 36 -0.05 6.38 11.55
C VAL A 36 -0.88 5.77 12.68
N ALA A 37 -2.21 5.77 12.56
CA ALA A 37 -3.10 5.26 13.59
C ALA A 37 -2.93 3.75 13.86
N THR A 38 -2.60 2.98 12.81
CA THR A 38 -2.44 1.51 12.91
C THR A 38 -0.99 1.06 13.04
N ASN A 39 -0.03 1.98 12.96
CA ASN A 39 1.40 1.70 12.87
C ASN A 39 1.78 0.72 11.73
N LYS A 40 0.95 0.59 10.70
CA LYS A 40 1.16 -0.31 9.54
C LYS A 40 2.10 0.31 8.51
N TRP A 41 3.29 0.68 8.96
CA TRP A 41 4.33 1.23 8.09
C TRP A 41 4.86 0.16 7.14
N PHE A 42 5.03 0.56 5.90
CA PHE A 42 5.75 -0.26 4.94
C PHE A 42 7.23 0.16 4.95
N SER A 43 8.10 -0.73 5.43
CA SER A 43 9.53 -0.43 5.50
C SER A 43 10.14 -0.34 4.10
N LYS A 44 10.74 0.83 3.81
CA LYS A 44 11.46 1.07 2.55
C LYS A 44 12.63 0.11 2.37
N GLU A 45 13.25 -0.36 3.45
CA GLU A 45 14.39 -1.28 3.40
C GLU A 45 13.94 -2.68 2.97
N VAL A 46 12.86 -3.18 3.57
CA VAL A 46 12.23 -4.46 3.19
C VAL A 46 11.80 -4.43 1.72
N ALA A 47 11.26 -3.29 1.27
CA ALA A 47 10.83 -3.11 -0.11
C ALA A 47 11.99 -3.13 -1.13
N LYS A 48 13.16 -2.62 -0.76
CA LYS A 48 14.36 -2.62 -1.63
C LYS A 48 14.99 -4.01 -1.74
N GLN A 49 14.89 -4.82 -0.68
CA GLN A 49 15.41 -6.19 -0.65
C GLN A 49 14.53 -7.17 -1.44
N ASN A 50 13.28 -6.83 -1.70
CA ASN A 50 12.35 -7.65 -2.46
C ASN A 50 12.03 -6.99 -3.82
N GLY A 51 12.56 -7.56 -4.91
CA GLY A 51 12.43 -7.00 -6.27
C GLY A 51 10.99 -6.73 -6.72
N PHE A 52 10.01 -7.48 -6.20
CA PHE A 52 8.58 -7.28 -6.49
C PHE A 52 8.01 -6.04 -5.78
N LEU A 53 8.44 -5.81 -4.54
CA LEU A 53 8.03 -4.66 -3.73
C LEU A 53 8.68 -3.35 -4.22
N ARG A 54 9.86 -3.43 -4.86
CA ARG A 54 10.49 -2.29 -5.54
C ARG A 54 9.65 -1.76 -6.70
N VAL A 55 9.01 -2.64 -7.49
CA VAL A 55 8.12 -2.22 -8.59
C VAL A 55 6.91 -1.45 -8.07
N LEU A 56 6.31 -1.93 -6.97
CA LEU A 56 5.20 -1.24 -6.29
C LEU A 56 5.61 0.12 -5.68
N LEU A 57 6.88 0.31 -5.32
CA LEU A 57 7.38 1.62 -4.87
C LEU A 57 7.46 2.65 -6.01
N ILE A 58 7.80 2.21 -7.23
CA ILE A 58 7.94 3.08 -8.40
C ILE A 58 6.58 3.62 -8.83
N GLU A 59 5.52 2.81 -8.82
CA GLU A 59 4.16 3.24 -9.21
C GLU A 59 3.47 4.18 -8.20
N VAL A 60 3.89 4.22 -6.93
CA VAL A 60 3.22 5.03 -5.89
C VAL A 60 3.84 6.42 -5.72
N TRP A 61 5.11 6.59 -6.10
CA TRP A 61 5.89 7.82 -5.86
C TRP A 61 6.61 8.39 -7.09
N GLY A 62 6.59 7.69 -8.23
CA GLY A 62 7.08 8.16 -9.53
C GLY A 62 6.00 8.87 -10.34
#